data_AF-S3BGB4-F1
#
_entry.id   AF-S3BGB4-F1
#
_cell.length_a   1.000
_cell.length_b   1.000
_cell.length_c   1.000
_cell.angle_alpha   90.00
_cell.angle_beta   90.00
_cell.angle_gamma   90.00
#
_symmetry.space_group_name_H-M   'P 1'
#
loop_
_entity.id
_entity.type
_entity.pdbx_description
1 polymer ?
#
loop_
_entity_poly.entity_id
_entity_poly.type
_entity_poly.pdbx_seq_one_letter_code
_entity_poly.pdbx_strand_id
1 'polypeptide(L)'
;MNAQEYKPRDEKNPIQLSDEYTLYQKERNIEDKDIVIWELYLKKDKKLSLLDKQEVKRNNIKKALPFIDKAIEQEINDITMLIPNLIDAYKEKQNIFVFLYKDRSVMLQNYTFNEEKKTFKIKEYPLIAIGGGSVMNFGVYNMGVQKIIFDDDVAFAEVAASRQVLGGGGLKFLMIEKDEVRELKFKDNYKTVRFKSSISSFEKEYLSKEIKNQFVKHKLLKEKDRFVYYGYLKDNLAANVRGDGNIYLFYKDENNPLSYQVIKYDISTKEWLINGYQEWRVHSTDDKGW
;
A
#
# COMPACT_ATOMS: atom_id res chain seq x y z
N MET A 1 -14.43 -6.17 5.14
CA MET A 1 -13.08 -6.61 4.74
C MET A 1 -12.85 -7.93 5.47
N ASN A 2 -12.70 -9.07 4.77
CA ASN A 2 -12.15 -10.24 5.43
C ASN A 2 -10.78 -9.81 5.95
N ALA A 3 -10.53 -9.98 7.25
CA ALA A 3 -9.18 -9.91 7.78
C ALA A 3 -8.32 -10.72 6.80
N GLN A 4 -7.36 -10.10 6.11
CA GLN A 4 -6.36 -10.89 5.42
C GLN A 4 -5.83 -11.81 6.51
N GLU A 5 -6.04 -13.13 6.34
CA GLU A 5 -5.46 -14.12 7.22
C GLU A 5 -4.00 -13.70 7.39
N TYR A 6 -3.55 -13.53 8.65
CA TYR A 6 -2.16 -13.22 9.04
C TYR A 6 -1.25 -14.39 8.63
N LYS A 7 -1.24 -14.74 7.35
CA LYS A 7 -0.36 -15.72 6.77
C LYS A 7 0.90 -14.97 6.41
N PRO A 8 2.03 -15.25 7.10
CA PRO A 8 3.29 -14.63 6.74
C PRO A 8 3.57 -14.87 5.26
N ARG A 9 4.18 -13.89 4.60
CA ARG A 9 4.61 -14.01 3.20
C ARG A 9 5.90 -14.80 3.11
N ASP A 10 5.84 -16.06 3.53
CA ASP A 10 6.97 -16.98 3.59
C ASP A 10 7.13 -17.82 2.33
N GLU A 11 8.04 -18.79 2.34
CA GLU A 11 8.29 -19.67 1.19
C GLU A 11 7.06 -20.51 0.76
N LYS A 12 6.11 -20.76 1.67
CA LYS A 12 4.86 -21.50 1.38
C LYS A 12 3.75 -20.57 0.92
N ASN A 13 3.84 -19.28 1.23
CA ASN A 13 2.91 -18.23 0.82
C ASN A 13 3.65 -17.02 0.20
N PRO A 14 4.43 -17.23 -0.88
CA PRO A 14 5.20 -16.17 -1.50
C PRO A 14 4.31 -15.19 -2.27
N ILE A 15 4.85 -14.03 -2.60
CA ILE A 15 4.27 -13.09 -3.54
C ILE A 15 4.82 -13.40 -4.93
N GLN A 16 3.95 -13.74 -5.87
CA GLN A 16 4.31 -13.86 -7.28
C GLN A 16 4.46 -12.46 -7.88
N LEU A 17 5.65 -12.12 -8.37
CA LEU A 17 5.93 -10.83 -9.01
C LEU A 17 5.76 -10.88 -10.54
N SER A 18 6.12 -12.02 -11.14
CA SER A 18 5.88 -12.41 -12.54
C SER A 18 6.09 -13.91 -12.66
N ASP A 19 5.89 -14.53 -13.82
CA ASP A 19 6.06 -15.99 -13.98
C ASP A 19 7.41 -16.53 -13.51
N GLU A 20 8.48 -15.74 -13.61
CA GLU A 20 9.85 -16.13 -13.23
C GLU A 20 10.23 -15.75 -11.80
N TYR A 21 9.59 -14.72 -11.22
CA TYR A 21 10.04 -14.08 -9.99
C TYR A 21 9.03 -14.24 -8.86
N THR A 22 9.54 -14.70 -7.71
CA THR A 22 8.80 -14.79 -6.44
C THR A 22 9.56 -14.08 -5.34
N LEU A 23 8.81 -13.40 -4.46
CA LEU A 23 9.33 -12.69 -3.31
C LEU A 23 8.76 -13.29 -2.03
N TYR A 24 9.58 -13.51 -1.02
CA TYR A 24 9.13 -13.97 0.28
C TYR A 24 10.09 -13.54 1.38
N GLN A 25 9.62 -13.56 2.62
CA GLN A 25 10.41 -13.30 3.81
C GLN A 25 10.75 -14.59 4.57
N LYS A 26 11.84 -14.57 5.32
CA LYS A 26 12.18 -15.57 6.34
C LYS A 26 12.52 -14.86 7.64
N GLU A 27 12.09 -15.46 8.74
CA GLU A 27 12.44 -15.03 10.09
C GLU A 27 13.17 -16.16 10.78
N ARG A 28 14.33 -15.84 11.36
CA ARG A 28 15.14 -16.79 12.13
C ARG A 28 15.44 -16.24 13.51
N ASN A 29 15.06 -17.00 14.52
CA ASN A 29 15.39 -16.68 15.91
C ASN A 29 16.78 -17.22 16.26
N ILE A 30 17.59 -16.38 16.90
CA ILE A 30 18.86 -16.73 17.52
C ILE A 30 18.63 -16.65 19.03
N GLU A 31 18.21 -17.77 19.61
CA GLU A 31 17.72 -17.86 21.00
C GLU A 31 18.79 -17.45 22.02
N ASP A 32 20.05 -17.87 21.80
CA ASP A 32 21.19 -17.58 22.69
C ASP A 32 21.55 -16.08 22.76
N LYS A 33 21.09 -15.28 21.77
CA LYS A 33 21.39 -13.83 21.70
C LYS A 33 20.16 -12.96 21.84
N ASP A 34 18.98 -13.56 21.97
CA ASP A 34 17.68 -12.91 21.86
C ASP A 34 17.62 -11.98 20.62
N ILE A 35 17.96 -12.51 19.44
CA ILE A 35 17.93 -11.77 18.16
C ILE A 35 16.96 -12.44 17.21
N VAL A 36 16.16 -11.63 16.49
CA VAL A 36 15.45 -12.09 15.29
C VAL A 36 16.16 -11.54 14.08
N ILE A 37 16.47 -12.41 13.12
CA ILE A 37 16.93 -12.01 11.81
C ILE A 37 15.75 -12.12 10.86
N TRP A 38 15.36 -10.99 10.27
CA TRP A 38 14.43 -10.93 9.16
C TRP A 38 15.22 -10.83 7.85
N GLU A 39 14.85 -11.64 6.87
CA GLU A 39 15.51 -11.73 5.57
C GLU A 39 14.45 -11.66 4.46
N LEU A 40 14.64 -10.78 3.48
CA LEU A 40 13.81 -10.70 2.28
C LEU A 40 14.53 -11.38 1.12
N TYR A 41 13.84 -12.31 0.46
CA TYR A 41 14.41 -13.09 -0.63
C TYR A 41 13.66 -12.89 -1.93
N LEU A 42 14.44 -12.73 -3.01
CA LEU A 42 13.98 -12.82 -4.39
C LEU A 42 14.43 -14.16 -4.98
N LYS A 43 13.47 -14.96 -5.40
CA LYS A 43 13.71 -16.21 -6.12
C LYS A 43 13.42 -15.99 -7.60
N LYS A 44 14.39 -16.32 -8.44
CA LYS A 44 14.27 -16.42 -9.90
C LYS A 44 14.51 -17.87 -10.29
N ASP A 45 13.49 -18.58 -10.75
CA ASP A 45 13.54 -20.02 -11.01
C ASP A 45 14.10 -20.83 -9.82
N LYS A 46 15.31 -21.39 -9.95
CA LYS A 46 16.03 -22.12 -8.89
C LYS A 46 17.03 -21.25 -8.12
N LYS A 47 17.29 -20.03 -8.56
CA LYS A 47 18.26 -19.12 -7.96
C LYS A 47 17.60 -18.28 -6.88
N LEU A 48 18.21 -18.25 -5.71
CA LEU A 48 17.76 -17.46 -4.58
C LEU A 48 18.75 -16.33 -4.30
N SER A 49 18.24 -15.11 -4.15
CA SER A 49 19.01 -13.90 -3.83
C SER A 49 18.44 -13.25 -2.58
N LEU A 50 19.32 -12.90 -1.63
CA LEU A 50 18.95 -12.09 -0.47
C LEU A 50 18.88 -10.62 -0.91
N LEU A 51 17.71 -9.98 -0.75
CA LEU A 51 17.49 -8.57 -1.06
C LEU A 51 17.70 -7.66 0.14
N ASP A 52 17.31 -8.10 1.32
CA ASP A 52 17.44 -7.29 2.52
C ASP A 52 17.57 -8.17 3.74
N LYS A 53 18.23 -7.66 4.76
CA LYS A 53 18.43 -8.34 6.03
C LYS A 53 18.41 -7.31 7.16
N GLN A 54 17.56 -7.55 8.13
CA GLN A 54 17.49 -6.75 9.35
C GLN A 54 17.67 -7.63 10.57
N GLU A 55 18.58 -7.24 11.45
CA GLU A 55 18.76 -7.86 12.76
C GLU A 55 18.03 -7.04 13.82
N VAL A 56 17.04 -7.66 14.45
CA VAL A 56 16.24 -7.06 15.52
C VAL A 56 16.66 -7.68 16.84
N LYS A 57 17.41 -6.93 17.64
CA LYS A 57 17.80 -7.33 19.00
C LYS A 57 16.59 -7.18 19.92
N ARG A 58 16.14 -8.28 20.54
CA ARG A 58 15.11 -8.27 21.58
C ARG A 58 15.66 -7.69 22.91
N ASN A 59 17.00 -7.63 23.06
CA ASN A 59 17.69 -7.43 24.34
C ASN A 59 17.96 -5.99 24.83
N ASN A 60 17.28 -4.95 24.35
CA ASN A 60 17.37 -3.63 24.99
C ASN A 60 16.59 -3.52 26.33
N ILE A 61 16.15 -4.65 26.88
CA ILE A 61 15.13 -4.66 27.94
C ILE A 61 15.53 -5.47 29.20
N LYS A 62 16.33 -6.55 29.09
CA LYS A 62 16.80 -7.33 30.27
C LYS A 62 17.62 -6.53 31.29
N LYS A 63 18.18 -5.37 30.93
CA LYS A 63 18.92 -4.50 31.86
C LYS A 63 18.03 -3.57 32.70
N ALA A 64 16.73 -3.45 32.41
CA ALA A 64 15.87 -2.45 33.05
C ALA A 64 15.00 -2.99 34.19
N LEU A 65 14.54 -4.25 34.17
CA LEU A 65 13.56 -4.73 35.15
C LEU A 65 13.74 -6.24 35.48
N PRO A 66 14.25 -6.60 36.68
CA PRO A 66 14.47 -8.00 37.07
C PRO A 66 13.25 -8.70 37.70
N PHE A 67 12.08 -8.08 37.74
CA PHE A 67 10.87 -8.67 38.34
C PHE A 67 9.66 -8.38 37.45
N ILE A 68 8.84 -9.41 37.18
CA ILE A 68 7.46 -9.43 36.65
C ILE A 68 7.32 -10.28 35.36
N ASP A 69 6.90 -11.53 35.52
CA ASP A 69 6.63 -12.50 34.43
C ASP A 69 5.54 -12.05 33.44
N LYS A 70 4.64 -11.13 33.84
CA LYS A 70 3.62 -10.54 32.94
C LYS A 70 4.13 -9.40 32.06
N ALA A 71 5.24 -8.76 32.41
CA ALA A 71 5.87 -7.72 31.57
C ALA A 71 6.59 -8.36 30.38
N ILE A 72 7.09 -9.58 30.55
CA ILE A 72 7.76 -10.36 29.50
C ILE A 72 6.81 -10.66 28.32
N GLU A 73 5.56 -11.03 28.59
CA GLU A 73 4.54 -11.19 27.52
C GLU A 73 4.18 -9.85 26.83
N GLN A 74 4.21 -8.74 27.57
CA GLN A 74 3.96 -7.39 27.02
C GLN A 74 5.07 -6.97 26.04
N GLU A 75 6.32 -7.24 26.41
CA GLU A 75 7.50 -6.82 25.66
C GLU A 75 7.76 -7.69 24.42
N ILE A 76 7.48 -9.00 24.49
CA ILE A 76 7.55 -9.90 23.32
C ILE A 76 6.60 -9.41 22.22
N ASN A 77 5.38 -8.99 22.59
CA ASN A 77 4.40 -8.48 21.64
C ASN A 77 4.84 -7.12 21.03
N ASP A 78 5.48 -6.24 21.80
CA ASP A 78 5.98 -4.95 21.31
C ASP A 78 7.26 -5.10 20.45
N ILE A 79 8.05 -6.15 20.62
CA ILE A 79 9.22 -6.44 19.76
C ILE A 79 8.81 -7.04 18.42
N THR A 80 7.75 -7.85 18.37
CA THR A 80 7.19 -8.33 17.09
C THR A 80 6.81 -7.15 16.18
N MET A 81 6.50 -5.98 16.76
CA MET A 81 6.22 -4.74 16.02
C MET A 81 7.47 -4.04 15.44
N LEU A 82 8.67 -4.50 15.80
CA LEU A 82 9.94 -4.01 15.26
C LEU A 82 10.50 -4.95 14.18
N ILE A 83 10.00 -6.19 14.12
CA ILE A 83 10.34 -7.14 13.07
C ILE A 83 9.61 -6.70 11.79
N PRO A 84 10.31 -6.47 10.67
CA PRO A 84 9.66 -6.14 9.43
C PRO A 84 8.67 -7.23 9.00
N ASN A 85 7.58 -6.83 8.35
CA ASN A 85 6.58 -7.76 7.84
C ASN A 85 6.15 -7.38 6.42
N LEU A 86 6.41 -8.28 5.47
CA LEU A 86 6.05 -8.19 4.06
C LEU A 86 4.54 -8.38 3.90
N ILE A 87 3.86 -7.38 3.33
CA ILE A 87 2.42 -7.42 3.11
C ILE A 87 2.10 -7.74 1.65
N ASP A 88 2.68 -6.95 0.75
CA ASP A 88 2.46 -7.05 -0.69
C ASP A 88 3.66 -6.51 -1.47
N ALA A 89 3.75 -6.83 -2.76
CA ALA A 89 4.79 -6.32 -3.64
C ALA A 89 4.35 -6.39 -5.12
N TYR A 90 5.04 -5.66 -5.97
CA TYR A 90 4.99 -5.85 -7.42
C TYR A 90 6.32 -5.47 -8.07
N LYS A 91 6.51 -5.93 -9.31
CA LYS A 91 7.70 -5.63 -10.12
C LYS A 91 7.31 -4.76 -11.30
N GLU A 92 8.12 -3.74 -11.56
CA GLU A 92 8.04 -2.84 -12.71
C GLU A 92 9.44 -2.75 -13.31
N LYS A 93 9.65 -3.29 -14.52
CA LYS A 93 10.96 -3.33 -15.18
C LYS A 93 12.09 -3.80 -14.23
N GLN A 94 13.03 -2.92 -13.88
CA GLN A 94 14.16 -3.19 -12.98
C GLN A 94 13.88 -2.87 -11.50
N ASN A 95 12.68 -2.42 -11.17
CA ASN A 95 12.25 -2.06 -9.83
C ASN A 95 11.36 -3.15 -9.23
N ILE A 96 11.53 -3.40 -7.93
CA ILE A 96 10.60 -4.17 -7.12
C ILE A 96 10.10 -3.25 -6.00
N PHE A 97 8.81 -2.98 -6.02
CA PHE A 97 8.12 -2.18 -5.03
C PHE A 97 7.54 -3.11 -3.96
N VAL A 98 8.00 -2.94 -2.72
CA VAL A 98 7.67 -3.80 -1.59
C VAL A 98 6.93 -3.00 -0.54
N PHE A 99 5.70 -3.40 -0.25
CA PHE A 99 4.90 -2.87 0.84
C PHE A 99 5.14 -3.71 2.08
N LEU A 100 5.68 -3.07 3.10
CA LEU A 100 6.01 -3.73 4.36
C LEU A 100 5.70 -2.83 5.54
N TYR A 101 5.47 -3.46 6.67
CA TYR A 101 5.46 -2.79 7.95
C TYR A 101 6.86 -2.89 8.57
N LYS A 102 7.47 -1.77 8.94
CA LYS A 102 8.82 -1.66 9.54
C LYS A 102 8.91 -0.39 10.36
N ASP A 103 9.67 -0.42 11.45
CA ASP A 103 9.93 0.76 12.30
C ASP A 103 8.66 1.51 12.72
N ARG A 104 7.63 0.76 13.14
CA ARG A 104 6.31 1.31 13.55
C ARG A 104 5.57 2.08 12.46
N SER A 105 5.93 1.84 11.21
CA SER A 105 5.37 2.55 10.06
C SER A 105 5.06 1.57 8.93
N VAL A 106 4.06 1.92 8.15
CA VAL A 106 3.90 1.35 6.82
C VAL A 106 4.88 2.03 5.89
N MET A 107 5.69 1.21 5.23
CA MET A 107 6.76 1.61 4.33
C MET A 107 6.50 1.04 2.94
N LEU A 108 6.87 1.82 1.93
CA LEU A 108 7.10 1.33 0.58
C LEU A 108 8.60 1.36 0.32
N GLN A 109 9.22 0.22 0.04
CA GLN A 109 10.61 0.14 -0.39
C GLN A 109 10.67 -0.10 -1.90
N ASN A 110 11.49 0.66 -2.62
CA ASN A 110 11.82 0.41 -4.01
C ASN A 110 13.23 -0.19 -4.09
N TYR A 111 13.33 -1.43 -4.56
CA TYR A 111 14.57 -2.12 -4.87
C TYR A 111 14.85 -1.99 -6.38
N THR A 112 15.79 -1.13 -6.74
CA THR A 112 16.23 -0.93 -8.13
C THR A 112 17.42 -1.82 -8.43
N PHE A 113 17.25 -2.80 -9.31
CA PHE A 113 18.31 -3.74 -9.71
C PHE A 113 19.22 -3.15 -10.78
N ASN A 114 20.52 -3.36 -10.59
CA ASN A 114 21.50 -3.18 -11.64
C ASN A 114 21.94 -4.56 -12.12
N GLU A 115 21.45 -4.98 -13.29
CA GLU A 115 21.73 -6.32 -13.83
C GLU A 115 23.22 -6.54 -14.13
N GLU A 116 23.91 -5.52 -14.64
CA GLU A 116 25.34 -5.59 -14.99
C GLU A 116 26.22 -5.81 -13.75
N LYS A 117 25.97 -5.05 -12.69
CA LYS A 117 26.74 -5.07 -11.44
C LYS A 117 26.26 -6.14 -10.48
N LYS A 118 25.08 -6.74 -10.73
CA LYS A 118 24.40 -7.68 -9.84
C LYS A 118 24.21 -7.10 -8.43
N THR A 119 23.95 -5.80 -8.35
CA THR A 119 23.67 -5.07 -7.11
C THR A 119 22.27 -4.48 -7.17
N PHE A 120 21.79 -3.96 -6.05
CA PHE A 120 20.54 -3.20 -5.99
C PHE A 120 20.73 -1.96 -5.12
N LYS A 121 19.90 -0.94 -5.37
CA LYS A 121 19.74 0.23 -4.50
C LYS A 121 18.35 0.14 -3.85
N ILE A 122 18.27 0.45 -2.57
CA ILE A 122 17.00 0.55 -1.85
C ILE A 122 16.68 2.03 -1.66
N LYS A 123 15.44 2.43 -1.94
CA LYS A 123 14.84 3.68 -1.45
C LYS A 123 13.65 3.35 -0.56
N GLU A 124 13.54 4.00 0.59
CA GLU A 124 12.41 3.78 1.50
C GLU A 124 11.49 5.01 1.56
N TYR A 125 10.18 4.78 1.45
CA TYR A 125 9.15 5.80 1.48
C TYR A 125 8.23 5.56 2.68
N PRO A 126 8.32 6.37 3.75
CA PRO A 126 7.40 6.27 4.87
C PRO A 126 6.01 6.73 4.45
N LEU A 127 5.04 5.83 4.58
CA LEU A 127 3.67 6.08 4.16
C LEU A 127 2.81 6.49 5.35
N ILE A 128 2.61 5.59 6.31
CA ILE A 128 1.72 5.79 7.45
C ILE A 128 2.48 5.44 8.71
N ALA A 129 2.81 6.43 9.53
CA ALA A 129 3.30 6.18 10.87
C ALA A 129 2.14 5.70 11.75
N ILE A 130 2.33 4.62 12.50
CA ILE A 130 1.33 4.14 13.44
C ILE A 130 1.79 4.47 14.86
N GLY A 131 0.97 5.24 15.57
CA GLY A 131 1.29 5.80 16.88
C GLY A 131 1.61 4.74 17.94
N GLY A 132 2.41 5.16 18.93
CA GLY A 132 2.86 4.30 20.03
C GLY A 132 1.75 3.96 21.01
N GLY A 133 1.70 2.70 21.40
CA GLY A 133 0.80 2.15 22.41
C GLY A 133 1.02 0.64 22.51
N SER A 134 1.03 0.11 23.73
CA SER A 134 1.29 -1.33 23.97
C SER A 134 0.31 -2.21 23.20
N VAL A 135 0.76 -3.34 22.66
CA VAL A 135 -0.10 -4.33 21.96
C VAL A 135 -1.36 -4.69 22.76
N MET A 136 -1.26 -4.82 24.08
CA MET A 136 -2.41 -5.19 24.91
C MET A 136 -3.56 -4.17 24.86
N ASN A 137 -3.22 -2.89 24.85
CA ASN A 137 -4.22 -1.81 24.92
C ASN A 137 -4.84 -1.50 23.56
N PHE A 138 -4.10 -1.69 22.47
CA PHE A 138 -4.52 -1.28 21.13
C PHE A 138 -4.59 -2.45 20.13
N GLY A 139 -4.28 -3.67 20.53
CA GLY A 139 -4.17 -4.86 19.67
C GLY A 139 -2.93 -4.83 18.76
N VAL A 140 -2.73 -5.85 17.93
CA VAL A 140 -1.63 -5.85 16.94
C VAL A 140 -1.93 -4.89 15.77
N TYR A 141 -0.93 -4.60 14.95
CA TYR A 141 -1.13 -3.83 13.74
C TYR A 141 -1.81 -4.67 12.66
N ASN A 142 -2.68 -4.00 11.91
CA ASN A 142 -3.23 -4.50 10.67
C ASN A 142 -2.80 -3.56 9.55
N MET A 143 -2.34 -4.13 8.44
CA MET A 143 -2.03 -3.40 7.23
C MET A 143 -2.66 -4.13 6.05
N GLY A 144 -3.33 -3.38 5.19
CA GLY A 144 -3.90 -3.88 3.95
C GLY A 144 -3.38 -3.05 2.79
N VAL A 145 -3.11 -3.74 1.68
CA VAL A 145 -2.78 -3.10 0.40
C VAL A 145 -3.75 -3.63 -0.64
N GLN A 146 -4.40 -2.72 -1.37
CA GLN A 146 -5.05 -3.01 -2.63
C GLN A 146 -4.31 -2.25 -3.72
N LYS A 147 -4.08 -2.87 -4.88
CA LYS A 147 -3.34 -2.23 -5.96
C LYS A 147 -3.89 -2.61 -7.33
N ILE A 148 -3.70 -1.70 -8.28
CA ILE A 148 -3.98 -1.92 -9.69
C ILE A 148 -2.79 -1.41 -10.49
N ILE A 149 -2.36 -2.21 -11.47
CA ILE A 149 -1.21 -1.93 -12.34
C ILE A 149 -1.80 -1.75 -13.73
N PHE A 150 -1.61 -0.58 -14.35
CA PHE A 150 -2.21 -0.27 -15.65
C PHE A 150 -1.27 -0.57 -16.81
N ASP A 151 -0.02 -0.11 -16.70
CA ASP A 151 1.08 -0.41 -17.62
C ASP A 151 2.31 -0.78 -16.78
N ASP A 152 3.41 -1.14 -17.44
CA ASP A 152 4.70 -1.40 -16.79
C ASP A 152 5.20 -0.22 -15.94
N ASP A 153 4.70 0.99 -16.18
CA ASP A 153 5.24 2.23 -15.60
C ASP A 153 4.28 2.96 -14.64
N VAL A 154 3.05 2.48 -14.45
CA VAL A 154 2.07 3.17 -13.59
C VAL A 154 1.25 2.19 -12.76
N ALA A 155 1.37 2.35 -11.43
CA ALA A 155 0.58 1.63 -10.46
C ALA A 155 -0.16 2.59 -9.52
N PHE A 156 -1.35 2.19 -9.11
CA PHE A 156 -2.10 2.84 -8.04
C PHE A 156 -2.29 1.88 -6.89
N ALA A 157 -2.12 2.37 -5.67
CA ALA A 157 -2.28 1.57 -4.46
C ALA A 157 -3.11 2.29 -3.40
N GLU A 158 -4.06 1.58 -2.80
CA GLU A 158 -4.68 1.93 -1.54
C GLU A 158 -3.89 1.22 -0.44
N VAL A 159 -3.36 1.99 0.49
CA VAL A 159 -2.62 1.47 1.64
C VAL A 159 -3.37 1.88 2.90
N ALA A 160 -3.87 0.88 3.62
CA ALA A 160 -4.56 1.06 4.88
C ALA A 160 -3.71 0.46 6.01
N ALA A 161 -3.65 1.18 7.12
CA ALA A 161 -2.98 0.69 8.32
C ALA A 161 -3.80 1.06 9.54
N SER A 162 -3.95 0.16 10.51
CA SER A 162 -4.63 0.46 11.76
C SER A 162 -4.18 -0.42 12.90
N ARG A 163 -4.55 -0.01 14.11
CA ARG A 163 -4.59 -0.87 15.30
C ARG A 163 -5.91 -1.64 15.35
N GLN A 164 -5.86 -2.88 15.82
CA GLN A 164 -7.04 -3.75 15.88
C GLN A 164 -8.14 -3.27 16.85
N VAL A 165 -7.79 -2.65 17.99
CA VAL A 165 -8.76 -2.41 19.09
C VAL A 165 -9.20 -0.95 19.20
N LEU A 166 -8.30 0.01 18.99
CA LEU A 166 -8.60 1.44 19.12
C LEU A 166 -8.10 2.14 17.84
N GLY A 167 -9.00 2.81 17.13
CA GLY A 167 -8.87 3.30 15.75
C GLY A 167 -7.79 4.36 15.46
N GLY A 168 -6.55 4.11 15.86
CA GLY A 168 -5.37 4.75 15.31
C GLY A 168 -5.02 4.06 14.00
N GLY A 169 -5.23 4.75 12.89
CA GLY A 169 -4.95 4.23 11.56
C GLY A 169 -4.86 5.34 10.53
N GLY A 170 -4.37 4.98 9.35
CA GLY A 170 -4.28 5.85 8.21
C GLY A 170 -4.72 5.12 6.94
N LEU A 171 -5.16 5.92 5.98
CA LEU A 171 -5.45 5.48 4.63
C LEU A 171 -4.69 6.42 3.69
N LYS A 172 -3.91 5.86 2.76
CA LYS A 172 -3.24 6.62 1.71
C LYS A 172 -3.53 6.01 0.36
N PHE A 173 -3.81 6.88 -0.60
CA PHE A 173 -3.88 6.54 -2.01
C PHE A 173 -2.57 6.98 -2.65
N LEU A 174 -1.90 6.04 -3.31
CA LEU A 174 -0.62 6.28 -3.95
C LEU A 174 -0.76 6.13 -5.46
N MET A 175 -0.05 6.98 -6.18
CA MET A 175 0.33 6.77 -7.56
C MET A 175 1.85 6.60 -7.61
N ILE A 176 2.30 5.52 -8.23
CA ILE A 176 3.70 5.19 -8.43
C ILE A 176 3.94 5.21 -9.93
N GLU A 177 4.82 6.10 -10.39
CA GLU A 177 5.20 6.21 -11.79
C GLU A 177 6.70 6.52 -11.92
N LYS A 178 7.45 5.76 -12.72
CA LYS A 178 8.85 6.05 -13.09
C LYS A 178 9.72 6.44 -11.89
N ASP A 179 9.66 5.63 -10.83
CA ASP A 179 10.36 5.81 -9.54
C ASP A 179 9.86 6.94 -8.63
N GLU A 180 8.85 7.71 -9.04
CA GLU A 180 8.20 8.71 -8.19
C GLU A 180 6.99 8.14 -7.46
N VAL A 181 6.93 8.39 -6.15
CA VAL A 181 5.80 8.03 -5.31
C VAL A 181 5.05 9.30 -4.95
N ARG A 182 3.76 9.35 -5.30
CA ARG A 182 2.86 10.48 -5.03
C ARG A 182 1.66 10.02 -4.22
N GLU A 183 1.31 10.76 -3.18
CA GLU A 183 0.07 10.59 -2.43
C GLU A 183 -1.05 11.42 -3.08
N LEU A 184 -2.18 10.79 -3.35
CA LEU A 184 -3.38 11.42 -3.89
C LEU A 184 -4.30 11.85 -2.74
N LYS A 185 -4.49 13.16 -2.57
CA LYS A 185 -5.36 13.74 -1.55
C LYS A 185 -6.63 14.31 -2.15
N PHE A 186 -7.74 13.62 -1.94
CA PHE A 186 -9.08 14.08 -2.32
C PHE A 186 -9.64 15.02 -1.24
N LYS A 187 -9.97 16.27 -1.58
CA LYS A 187 -10.65 17.20 -0.64
C LYS A 187 -11.95 17.74 -1.23
N ASP A 188 -12.88 18.06 -0.35
CA ASP A 188 -14.22 18.55 -0.72
C ASP A 188 -14.22 19.98 -1.32
N ASN A 189 -13.14 20.74 -1.16
CA ASN A 189 -13.07 22.16 -1.55
C ASN A 189 -12.29 22.43 -2.85
N TYR A 190 -11.91 21.40 -3.61
CA TYR A 190 -11.26 21.60 -4.91
C TYR A 190 -12.26 21.94 -6.02
N LYS A 191 -11.76 22.42 -7.17
CA LYS A 191 -12.55 22.62 -8.41
C LYS A 191 -13.03 21.26 -8.92
N THR A 192 -14.04 20.72 -8.24
CA THR A 192 -14.57 19.39 -8.45
C THR A 192 -15.90 19.52 -9.13
N VAL A 193 -16.07 18.81 -10.26
CA VAL A 193 -17.41 18.59 -10.78
C VAL A 193 -18.05 17.50 -9.93
N ARG A 194 -19.07 17.89 -9.17
CA ARG A 194 -19.84 17.01 -8.31
C ARG A 194 -21.21 16.77 -8.92
N PHE A 195 -21.60 15.51 -9.04
CA PHE A 195 -22.94 15.14 -9.48
C PHE A 195 -23.41 13.87 -8.79
N LYS A 196 -24.74 13.72 -8.69
CA LYS A 196 -25.38 12.54 -8.10
C LYS A 196 -25.88 11.62 -9.20
N SER A 197 -25.38 10.39 -9.20
CA SER A 197 -25.86 9.31 -10.06
C SER A 197 -25.51 7.97 -9.41
N SER A 198 -26.43 7.02 -9.39
CA SER A 198 -26.14 5.69 -8.80
C SER A 198 -25.37 4.83 -9.80
N ILE A 199 -24.36 4.10 -9.33
CA ILE A 199 -23.80 2.98 -10.11
C ILE A 199 -24.77 1.80 -10.01
N SER A 200 -25.33 1.36 -11.14
CA SER A 200 -26.24 0.21 -11.22
C SER A 200 -25.51 -1.11 -11.48
N SER A 201 -24.30 -1.07 -12.04
CA SER A 201 -23.45 -2.25 -12.27
C SER A 201 -21.97 -1.87 -12.23
N PHE A 202 -21.15 -2.77 -11.68
CA PHE A 202 -19.68 -2.68 -11.68
C PHE A 202 -19.04 -3.44 -12.85
N GLU A 203 -19.84 -3.97 -13.77
CA GLU A 203 -19.33 -4.55 -15.01
C GLU A 203 -18.59 -3.49 -15.82
N LYS A 204 -17.39 -3.86 -16.29
CA LYS A 204 -16.43 -2.91 -16.87
C LYS A 204 -17.01 -2.11 -18.03
N GLU A 205 -17.71 -2.78 -18.94
CA GLU A 205 -18.31 -2.16 -20.13
C GLU A 205 -19.41 -1.17 -19.77
N TYR A 206 -20.30 -1.55 -18.85
CA TYR A 206 -21.38 -0.70 -18.37
C TYR A 206 -20.83 0.54 -17.67
N LEU A 207 -19.92 0.33 -16.71
CA LEU A 207 -19.36 1.40 -15.90
C LEU A 207 -18.54 2.37 -16.75
N SER A 208 -17.78 1.86 -17.73
CA SER A 208 -17.07 2.69 -18.71
C SER A 208 -18.01 3.64 -19.46
N LYS A 209 -19.13 3.09 -19.96
CA LYS A 209 -20.14 3.88 -20.69
C LYS A 209 -20.83 4.90 -19.79
N GLU A 210 -21.19 4.50 -18.57
CA GLU A 210 -21.84 5.38 -17.60
C GLU A 210 -20.93 6.56 -17.26
N ILE A 211 -19.66 6.33 -16.92
CA ILE A 211 -18.71 7.40 -16.62
C ILE A 211 -18.55 8.34 -17.82
N LYS A 212 -18.33 7.78 -19.02
CA LYS A 212 -18.18 8.58 -20.25
C LYS A 212 -19.41 9.47 -20.48
N ASN A 213 -20.62 8.93 -20.32
CA ASN A 213 -21.86 9.69 -20.49
C ASN A 213 -21.96 10.86 -19.51
N GLN A 214 -21.59 10.65 -18.25
CA GLN A 214 -21.59 11.71 -17.24
C GLN A 214 -20.57 12.80 -17.60
N PHE A 215 -19.38 12.42 -18.08
CA PHE A 215 -18.36 13.37 -18.52
C PHE A 215 -18.84 14.23 -19.69
N VAL A 216 -19.48 13.62 -20.68
CA VAL A 216 -20.06 14.32 -21.83
C VAL A 216 -21.18 15.27 -21.38
N LYS A 217 -22.11 14.78 -20.55
CA LYS A 217 -23.23 15.55 -20.01
C LYS A 217 -22.75 16.80 -19.26
N HIS A 218 -21.66 16.68 -18.52
CA HIS A 218 -21.06 17.77 -17.75
C HIS A 218 -20.00 18.57 -18.52
N LYS A 219 -19.87 18.36 -19.85
CA LYS A 219 -18.95 19.08 -20.76
C LYS A 219 -17.47 18.94 -20.37
N LEU A 220 -17.11 17.85 -19.72
CA LEU A 220 -15.72 17.48 -19.39
C LEU A 220 -15.05 16.71 -20.52
N LEU A 221 -15.85 16.09 -21.39
CA LEU A 221 -15.44 15.32 -22.55
C LEU A 221 -16.41 15.61 -23.70
N LYS A 222 -15.99 15.49 -24.96
CA LYS A 222 -16.89 15.45 -26.13
C LYS A 222 -17.25 14.01 -26.44
N GLU A 223 -18.39 13.78 -27.08
CA GLU A 223 -18.89 12.42 -27.41
C GLU A 223 -17.87 11.56 -28.18
N LYS A 224 -17.17 12.20 -29.12
CA LYS A 224 -16.18 11.56 -29.99
C LYS A 224 -14.85 11.26 -29.31
N ASP A 225 -14.58 11.85 -28.15
CA ASP A 225 -13.28 11.73 -27.51
C ASP A 225 -13.11 10.30 -26.96
N ARG A 226 -11.86 9.82 -26.96
CA ARG A 226 -11.52 8.51 -26.42
C ARG A 226 -11.56 8.54 -24.89
N PHE A 227 -12.21 7.54 -24.31
CA PHE A 227 -12.30 7.31 -22.88
C PHE A 227 -12.06 5.83 -22.62
N VAL A 228 -11.08 5.52 -21.77
CA VAL A 228 -10.74 4.14 -21.41
C VAL A 228 -10.84 4.00 -19.90
N TYR A 229 -11.72 3.11 -19.45
CA TYR A 229 -11.85 2.71 -18.06
C TYR A 229 -11.00 1.47 -17.78
N TYR A 230 -10.18 1.53 -16.75
CA TYR A 230 -9.22 0.46 -16.46
C TYR A 230 -9.65 -0.45 -15.31
N GLY A 231 -10.29 0.10 -14.29
CA GLY A 231 -10.74 -0.67 -13.13
C GLY A 231 -11.04 0.22 -11.93
N TYR A 232 -11.24 -0.40 -10.77
CA TYR A 232 -11.52 0.30 -9.53
C TYR A 232 -10.79 -0.28 -8.33
N LEU A 233 -10.54 0.59 -7.35
CA LEU A 233 -10.21 0.20 -5.98
C LEU A 233 -11.41 0.56 -5.10
N LYS A 234 -11.79 -0.35 -4.20
CA LYS A 234 -12.91 -0.14 -3.28
C LYS A 234 -12.39 -0.04 -1.86
N ASP A 235 -12.64 1.11 -1.24
CA ASP A 235 -12.43 1.30 0.18
C ASP A 235 -13.51 0.51 0.94
N ASN A 236 -13.09 -0.55 1.62
CA ASN A 236 -13.97 -1.44 2.38
C ASN A 236 -14.01 -1.11 3.89
N LEU A 237 -13.38 -0.02 4.36
CA LEU A 237 -13.36 0.36 5.79
C LEU A 237 -14.72 0.87 6.29
N ALA A 238 -15.62 1.28 5.38
CA ALA A 238 -16.97 1.72 5.73
C ALA A 238 -17.90 0.60 6.24
N ALA A 239 -17.48 -0.67 6.21
CA ALA A 239 -18.34 -1.77 6.66
C ALA A 239 -18.61 -1.77 8.18
N ASN A 240 -17.73 -1.17 9.00
CA ASN A 240 -17.81 -1.32 10.47
C ASN A 240 -18.17 -0.05 11.26
N VAL A 241 -18.26 1.14 10.66
CA VAL A 241 -18.53 2.36 11.46
C VAL A 241 -19.59 3.30 10.89
N ARG A 242 -19.79 3.41 9.57
CA ARG A 242 -20.83 4.23 8.93
C ARG A 242 -20.91 3.81 7.47
N GLY A 243 -22.11 3.47 7.00
CA GLY A 243 -22.36 2.82 5.72
C GLY A 243 -21.61 3.37 4.51
N ASP A 244 -21.37 2.45 3.57
CA ASP A 244 -21.03 2.66 2.16
C ASP A 244 -19.74 3.47 1.87
N GLY A 245 -18.67 2.74 1.53
CA GLY A 245 -17.32 3.26 1.31
C GLY A 245 -17.12 4.04 0.01
N ASN A 246 -15.86 4.31 -0.34
CA ASN A 246 -15.50 5.00 -1.57
C ASN A 246 -15.06 4.01 -2.65
N ILE A 247 -15.26 4.40 -3.91
CA ILE A 247 -14.74 3.69 -5.08
C ILE A 247 -13.88 4.66 -5.87
N TYR A 248 -12.66 4.24 -6.16
CA TYR A 248 -11.71 4.99 -6.97
C TYR A 248 -11.68 4.38 -8.34
N LEU A 249 -12.09 5.14 -9.35
CA LEU A 249 -12.26 4.70 -10.72
C LEU A 249 -11.15 5.33 -11.57
N PHE A 250 -10.44 4.49 -12.31
CA PHE A 250 -9.25 4.91 -13.03
C PHE A 250 -9.52 4.97 -14.53
N TYR A 251 -9.13 6.08 -15.15
CA TYR A 251 -9.37 6.33 -16.55
C TYR A 251 -8.26 7.16 -17.20
N LYS A 252 -8.34 7.30 -18.52
CA LYS A 252 -7.48 8.16 -19.33
C LYS A 252 -8.34 8.93 -20.34
N ASP A 253 -8.08 10.23 -20.50
CA ASP A 253 -8.77 11.10 -21.47
C ASP A 253 -7.82 11.80 -22.45
N GLU A 254 -8.38 12.45 -23.48
CA GLU A 254 -7.63 13.10 -24.56
C GLU A 254 -7.02 14.45 -24.20
N ASN A 255 -7.47 15.13 -23.14
CA ASN A 255 -6.88 16.42 -22.75
C ASN A 255 -5.56 16.23 -22.02
N ASN A 256 -5.36 15.04 -21.43
CA ASN A 256 -4.08 14.63 -20.87
C ASN A 256 -3.80 13.14 -21.14
N PRO A 257 -3.51 12.78 -22.40
CA PRO A 257 -3.29 11.40 -22.81
C PRO A 257 -1.95 10.83 -22.30
N LEU A 258 -1.23 11.58 -21.46
CA LEU A 258 0.00 11.15 -20.81
C LEU A 258 -0.17 10.83 -19.33
N SER A 259 -1.32 11.16 -18.72
CA SER A 259 -1.56 10.90 -17.30
C SER A 259 -2.80 10.05 -17.06
N TYR A 260 -2.66 9.02 -16.24
CA TYR A 260 -3.80 8.32 -15.65
C TYR A 260 -4.53 9.23 -14.66
N GLN A 261 -5.86 9.18 -14.67
CA GLN A 261 -6.73 10.02 -13.86
C GLN A 261 -7.60 9.16 -12.93
N VAL A 262 -8.03 9.75 -11.81
CA VAL A 262 -8.82 9.06 -10.78
C VAL A 262 -10.08 9.85 -10.44
N ILE A 263 -11.23 9.17 -10.45
CA ILE A 263 -12.51 9.68 -9.95
C ILE A 263 -12.80 9.00 -8.63
N LYS A 264 -13.24 9.78 -7.64
CA LYS A 264 -13.79 9.24 -6.40
C LYS A 264 -15.31 9.18 -6.52
N TYR A 265 -15.90 8.03 -6.19
CA TYR A 265 -17.33 7.84 -6.05
C TYR A 265 -17.65 7.46 -4.61
N ASP A 266 -18.50 8.25 -3.96
CA ASP A 266 -19.01 7.99 -2.62
C ASP A 266 -20.27 7.13 -2.74
N ILE A 267 -20.21 5.89 -2.27
CA ILE A 267 -21.34 4.94 -2.39
C ILE A 267 -22.53 5.44 -1.54
N SER A 268 -22.27 6.03 -0.38
CA SER A 268 -23.30 6.42 0.60
C SER A 268 -24.16 7.58 0.08
N THR A 269 -23.51 8.59 -0.50
CA THR A 269 -24.18 9.78 -1.02
C THR A 269 -24.51 9.68 -2.51
N LYS A 270 -23.98 8.64 -3.19
CA LYS A 270 -24.06 8.42 -4.65
C LYS A 270 -23.48 9.60 -5.42
N GLU A 271 -22.45 10.22 -4.84
CA GLU A 271 -21.79 11.40 -5.38
C GLU A 271 -20.49 11.03 -6.09
N TRP A 272 -20.33 11.60 -7.26
CA TRP A 272 -19.13 11.52 -8.06
C TRP A 272 -18.29 12.78 -7.84
N LEU A 273 -16.99 12.62 -7.68
CA LEU A 273 -16.02 13.70 -7.55
C LEU A 273 -14.97 13.56 -8.66
N ILE A 274 -15.12 14.32 -9.74
CA ILE A 274 -14.17 14.34 -10.86
C ILE A 274 -13.08 15.39 -10.62
N ASN A 275 -11.82 15.00 -10.82
CA ASN A 275 -10.61 15.85 -10.72
C ASN A 275 -10.46 16.56 -9.35
N GLY A 276 -11.02 15.97 -8.29
CA GLY A 276 -11.00 16.52 -6.94
C GLY A 276 -9.78 16.14 -6.10
N TYR A 277 -8.60 15.93 -6.70
CA TYR A 277 -7.41 15.50 -5.97
C TYR A 277 -6.17 16.38 -6.23
N GLN A 278 -5.26 16.36 -5.26
CA GLN A 278 -3.90 16.87 -5.40
C GLN A 278 -2.90 15.74 -5.29
N GLU A 279 -1.79 15.87 -6.02
CA GLU A 279 -0.64 14.99 -5.93
C GLU A 279 0.39 15.60 -4.97
N TRP A 280 0.78 14.84 -3.97
CA TRP A 280 1.80 15.22 -2.99
C TRP A 280 2.96 14.25 -3.12
N ARG A 281 4.15 14.76 -3.46
CA ARG A 281 5.34 13.91 -3.53
C ARG A 281 5.61 13.29 -2.15
N VAL A 282 5.80 11.99 -2.13
CA VAL A 282 6.28 11.26 -0.95
C VAL A 282 7.80 11.22 -1.03
N HIS A 283 8.46 11.87 -0.07
CA HIS A 283 9.91 11.92 -0.02
C HIS A 283 10.47 10.59 0.49
N SER A 284 11.55 10.14 -0.14
CA SER A 284 12.30 8.99 0.37
C SER A 284 13.12 9.38 1.60
N THR A 285 13.49 8.42 2.44
CA THR A 285 14.37 8.65 3.59
C THR A 285 15.75 9.18 3.19
N ASP A 286 16.22 8.83 1.99
CA ASP A 286 17.46 9.33 1.37
C ASP A 286 17.37 10.80 0.92
N ASP A 287 16.16 11.34 0.70
CA ASP A 287 15.97 12.73 0.23
C ASP A 287 16.25 13.76 1.34
N LYS A 288 16.66 13.33 2.53
CA LYS A 288 17.19 14.20 3.59
C LYS A 288 18.61 14.68 3.24
N GLY A 289 18.73 15.41 2.14
CA GLY A 289 19.80 16.38 1.94
C GLY A 289 19.63 17.52 2.94
N TRP A 290 20.75 17.98 3.49
CA TRP A 290 20.86 18.93 4.61
C TRP A 290 20.12 20.25 4.40
#